data_AF-A0A6D2FF55-F1
#
_entry.id   AF-A0A6D2FF55-F1
#
_cell.length_a   1.000
_cell.length_b   1.000
_cell.length_c   1.000
_cell.angle_alpha   90.00
_cell.angle_beta   90.00
_cell.angle_gamma   90.00
#
_symmetry.space_group_name_H-M   'P 1'
#
loop_
_entity.id
_entity.type
_entity.pdbx_description
1 polymer ?
#
loop_
_entity_poly.entity_id
_entity_poly.type
_entity_poly.pdbx_seq_one_letter_code
_entity_poly.pdbx_strand_id
1 'polypeptide(L)'
;MELAFSLLGDHLNTEALKKAKPEGARNTNGLLTTNDSNSIEVAMRNHTTHPQGRDPHNLNKYIWRFIALSTAQPRVITIEAASEQEARLQSPTGYVMIFAARIRQEVCHE
;
A
#
# COMPACT_ATOMS: atom_id res chain seq x y z
N MET A 1 46.98 -7.11 27.75
CA MET A 1 47.23 -5.71 28.09
C MET A 1 46.44 -4.89 27.08
N GLU A 2 45.12 -4.73 27.15
CA GLU A 2 44.27 -4.30 28.26
C GLU A 2 44.89 -3.24 29.15
N LEU A 3 44.12 -2.16 29.35
CA LEU A 3 44.33 -0.97 30.19
C LEU A 3 45.02 0.23 29.55
N ALA A 4 44.23 1.09 28.91
CA ALA A 4 44.32 2.55 29.06
C ALA A 4 43.04 3.27 28.58
N PHE A 5 41.86 2.88 29.08
CA PHE A 5 40.64 3.67 28.93
C PHE A 5 40.31 4.37 30.25
N SER A 6 41.04 5.44 30.56
CA SER A 6 40.66 6.40 31.60
C SER A 6 41.47 7.67 31.40
N LEU A 7 40.78 8.82 31.24
CA LEU A 7 41.29 10.20 31.12
C LEU A 7 41.23 10.84 29.72
N LEU A 8 40.01 10.96 29.19
CA LEU A 8 39.56 12.14 28.43
C LEU A 8 38.03 12.10 28.46
N GLY A 9 37.40 12.55 29.54
CA GLY A 9 37.27 13.98 29.79
C GLY A 9 35.85 14.38 29.40
N ASP A 10 34.90 14.05 30.27
CA ASP A 10 33.83 14.95 30.74
C ASP A 10 33.35 16.04 29.77
N HIS A 11 32.82 15.65 28.61
CA HIS A 11 32.05 16.57 27.76
C HIS A 11 30.79 15.91 27.18
N LEU A 12 30.05 15.20 28.02
CA LEU A 12 28.67 14.77 27.72
C LEU A 12 27.73 15.19 28.85
N ASN A 13 27.84 16.42 29.34
CA ASN A 13 26.93 16.92 30.38
C ASN A 13 26.67 18.44 30.30
N THR A 14 26.33 18.90 29.10
CA THR A 14 25.69 20.19 28.81
C THR A 14 25.16 20.00 27.39
N GLU A 15 23.92 19.55 27.20
CA GLU A 15 22.77 20.43 27.08
C GLU A 15 21.52 19.63 27.48
N ALA A 16 21.00 19.87 28.69
CA ALA A 16 19.62 19.51 29.01
C ALA A 16 18.71 20.38 28.13
N LEU A 17 18.31 19.85 26.97
CA LEU A 17 17.37 20.47 26.05
C LEU A 17 16.01 20.60 26.78
N LYS A 18 15.83 21.73 27.48
CA LYS A 18 14.56 22.09 28.11
C LYS A 18 13.51 22.24 27.03
N LYS A 19 12.80 21.17 26.74
CA LYS A 19 11.70 21.15 25.78
C LYS A 19 10.55 21.98 26.36
N ALA A 20 10.40 23.22 25.91
CA ALA A 20 9.24 24.04 26.25
C ALA A 20 7.98 23.43 25.63
N LYS A 21 6.89 23.39 26.40
CA LYS A 21 5.56 22.96 25.93
C LYS A 21 5.11 23.92 24.82
N PRO A 22 4.65 23.45 23.66
CA PRO A 22 4.08 24.35 22.67
C PRO A 22 2.88 25.05 23.30
N GLU A 23 2.88 26.38 23.24
CA GLU A 23 1.77 27.21 23.69
C GLU A 23 0.58 26.89 22.79
N GLY A 24 -0.34 26.05 23.30
CA GLY A 24 -1.54 25.65 22.58
C GLY A 24 -2.39 26.88 22.27
N ALA A 25 -3.01 26.88 21.10
CA ALA A 25 -3.87 27.97 20.63
C ALA A 25 -4.83 28.41 21.76
N ARG A 26 -4.66 29.64 22.25
CA ARG A 26 -5.49 30.25 23.27
C ARG A 26 -6.86 30.57 22.67
N ASN A 27 -7.73 29.57 22.56
CA ASN A 27 -9.14 29.83 22.33
C ASN A 27 -9.77 30.32 23.65
N THR A 28 -10.32 31.53 23.65
CA THR A 28 -10.96 32.12 24.83
C THR A 28 -12.29 31.45 25.20
N ASN A 29 -12.71 30.43 24.45
CA ASN A 29 -14.04 29.84 24.54
C ASN A 29 -14.02 28.40 25.07
N GLY A 30 -12.88 27.94 25.60
CA GLY A 30 -12.73 26.57 26.11
C GLY A 30 -12.80 25.51 25.00
N LEU A 31 -12.78 24.24 25.42
CA LEU A 31 -12.95 23.10 24.53
C LEU A 31 -14.41 23.01 24.07
N LEU A 32 -14.67 22.88 22.77
CA LEU A 32 -16.01 22.64 22.23
C LEU A 32 -16.47 21.22 22.58
N THR A 33 -16.92 21.02 23.81
CA THR A 33 -17.55 19.77 24.25
C THR A 33 -19.07 19.98 24.25
N THR A 34 -19.78 19.49 23.24
CA THR A 34 -21.23 19.31 23.35
C THR A 34 -21.50 18.01 24.11
N ASN A 35 -22.38 18.04 25.12
CA ASN A 35 -22.79 16.83 25.87
C ASN A 35 -23.95 16.09 25.18
N ASP A 36 -24.37 16.56 24.01
CA ASP A 36 -25.56 16.12 23.32
C ASP A 36 -25.33 14.77 22.61
N SER A 37 -25.30 13.72 23.43
CA SER A 37 -25.12 12.34 22.98
C SER A 37 -26.28 11.88 22.11
N ASN A 38 -27.49 12.39 22.34
CA ASN A 38 -28.69 12.01 21.59
C ASN A 38 -28.65 12.56 20.17
N SER A 39 -28.30 13.83 19.98
CA SER A 39 -28.14 14.40 18.64
C SER A 39 -26.99 13.75 17.87
N ILE A 40 -25.86 13.45 18.55
CA ILE A 40 -24.74 12.71 17.95
C ILE A 40 -25.18 11.31 17.52
N GLU A 41 -25.91 10.59 18.37
CA GLU A 41 -26.42 9.25 18.09
C GLU A 41 -27.42 9.26 16.93
N VAL A 42 -28.38 10.19 16.93
CA VAL A 42 -29.37 10.36 15.86
C VAL A 42 -28.70 10.70 14.53
N ALA A 43 -27.64 11.51 14.53
CA ALA A 43 -26.86 11.84 13.34
C ALA A 43 -26.06 10.65 12.79
N MET A 44 -25.57 9.76 13.66
CA MET A 44 -24.78 8.58 13.29
C MET A 44 -25.61 7.32 13.04
N ARG A 45 -26.90 7.31 13.40
CA ARG A 45 -27.79 6.15 13.40
C ARG A 45 -27.87 5.39 12.06
N ASN A 46 -27.59 6.06 10.94
CA ASN A 46 -27.63 5.47 9.59
C ASN A 46 -26.28 5.54 8.84
N HIS A 47 -25.19 5.93 9.50
CA HIS A 47 -23.91 6.14 8.83
C HIS A 47 -22.88 5.07 9.19
N THR A 48 -22.85 3.98 8.40
CA THR A 48 -21.66 3.25 7.89
C THR A 48 -22.05 1.84 7.42
N THR A 49 -22.97 1.75 6.47
CA THR A 49 -22.98 0.59 5.58
C THR A 49 -22.20 0.99 4.34
N HIS A 50 -20.97 0.47 4.21
CA HIS A 50 -20.24 0.56 2.94
C HIS A 50 -21.18 0.05 1.85
N PRO A 51 -21.44 0.78 0.75
CA PRO A 51 -22.33 0.30 -0.30
C PRO A 51 -21.82 -1.08 -0.75
N GLN A 52 -22.57 -2.12 -0.43
CA GLN A 52 -22.33 -3.45 -0.98
C GLN A 52 -22.67 -3.36 -2.47
N GLY A 53 -21.65 -3.00 -3.24
CA GLY A 53 -21.78 -2.70 -4.66
C GLY A 53 -20.44 -2.41 -5.32
N ARG A 54 -19.32 -2.87 -4.72
CA ARG A 54 -18.18 -3.19 -5.58
C ARG A 54 -18.53 -4.52 -6.21
N ASP A 55 -18.82 -4.48 -7.51
CA ASP A 55 -18.74 -5.62 -8.43
C ASP A 55 -17.68 -6.58 -7.89
N PRO A 56 -17.95 -7.88 -7.63
CA PRO A 56 -16.98 -8.79 -7.03
C PRO A 56 -15.71 -8.69 -7.84
N HIS A 57 -14.79 -7.90 -7.33
CA HIS A 57 -13.69 -7.38 -8.12
C HIS A 57 -12.92 -8.64 -8.43
N ASN A 58 -12.95 -9.07 -9.69
CA ASN A 58 -12.22 -10.24 -10.10
C ASN A 58 -10.75 -9.83 -10.14
N LEU A 59 -10.17 -9.61 -8.94
CA LEU A 59 -8.78 -9.23 -8.67
C LEU A 59 -7.80 -10.26 -9.25
N ASN A 60 -8.32 -11.37 -9.76
CA ASN A 60 -7.60 -12.53 -10.22
C ASN A 60 -7.56 -12.63 -11.76
N LYS A 61 -7.94 -11.57 -12.50
CA LYS A 61 -7.69 -11.52 -13.95
C LYS A 61 -6.57 -10.53 -14.24
N TYR A 62 -5.35 -11.05 -14.28
CA TYR A 62 -4.21 -10.32 -14.78
C TYR A 62 -3.93 -10.74 -16.22
N ILE A 63 -3.47 -9.76 -16.99
CA ILE A 63 -2.93 -9.96 -18.31
C ILE A 63 -1.44 -10.28 -18.15
N TRP A 64 -1.04 -11.50 -18.49
CA TRP A 64 0.34 -11.97 -18.50
C TRP A 64 0.90 -11.87 -19.92
N ARG A 65 1.94 -11.04 -20.11
CA ARG A 65 2.65 -10.93 -21.38
C ARG A 65 3.93 -11.76 -21.35
N PHE A 66 4.13 -12.51 -22.41
CA PHE A 66 5.32 -13.32 -22.65
C PHE A 66 5.94 -12.98 -24.00
N ILE A 67 7.26 -13.05 -24.09
CA ILE A 67 7.99 -13.12 -25.36
C ILE A 67 8.15 -14.59 -25.68
N ALA A 68 7.48 -15.04 -26.74
CA ALA A 68 7.60 -16.38 -27.30
C ALA A 68 8.74 -16.40 -28.30
N LEU A 69 9.83 -17.07 -27.93
CA LEU A 69 10.96 -17.31 -28.82
C LEU A 69 10.68 -18.55 -29.68
N SER A 70 10.86 -18.39 -30.99
CA SER A 70 10.74 -19.42 -32.02
C SER A 70 11.98 -19.41 -32.90
N THR A 71 12.20 -20.48 -33.65
CA THR A 71 13.26 -20.57 -34.66
C THR A 71 13.06 -19.60 -35.82
N ALA A 72 11.82 -19.14 -36.06
CA ALA A 72 11.53 -18.18 -37.12
C ALA A 72 11.66 -16.73 -36.64
N GLN A 73 10.84 -16.32 -35.67
CA GLN A 73 10.87 -14.95 -35.15
C GLN A 73 10.24 -14.84 -33.74
N PRO A 74 10.83 -14.05 -32.82
CA PRO A 74 10.22 -13.72 -31.54
C PRO A 74 8.89 -12.98 -31.70
N ARG A 75 7.90 -13.32 -30.86
CA ARG A 75 6.59 -12.63 -30.83
C ARG A 75 6.13 -12.39 -29.40
N VAL A 76 5.27 -11.40 -29.19
CA VAL A 76 4.61 -11.17 -27.89
C VAL A 76 3.28 -11.91 -27.86
N ILE A 77 3.04 -12.69 -26.81
CA ILE A 77 1.78 -13.38 -26.54
C ILE A 77 1.22 -12.87 -25.22
N THR A 78 -0.10 -12.73 -25.18
CA THR A 78 -0.84 -12.17 -24.06
C THR A 78 -1.85 -13.21 -23.58
N ILE A 79 -1.84 -13.56 -22.29
CA ILE A 79 -2.68 -14.60 -21.70
C ILE A 79 -3.33 -14.05 -20.42
N GLU A 80 -4.65 -14.18 -20.30
CA GLU A 80 -5.36 -13.84 -19.07
C GLU A 80 -5.35 -15.03 -18.10
N ALA A 81 -4.83 -14.82 -16.88
CA ALA A 81 -4.78 -15.86 -15.85
C ALA A 81 -4.66 -15.26 -14.44
N ALA A 82 -4.98 -16.05 -13.41
CA ALA A 82 -4.82 -15.63 -12.02
C ALA A 82 -3.36 -15.68 -11.55
N SER A 83 -2.58 -16.59 -12.12
CA SER A 83 -1.16 -16.74 -11.82
C SER A 83 -0.31 -16.89 -13.08
N GLU A 84 0.99 -16.64 -12.93
CA GLU A 84 1.96 -16.88 -14.01
C GLU A 84 1.96 -18.35 -14.43
N GLN A 85 1.86 -19.26 -13.46
CA GLN A 85 1.88 -20.69 -13.70
C GLN A 85 0.68 -21.15 -14.53
N GLU A 86 -0.52 -20.66 -14.21
CA GLU A 86 -1.71 -20.89 -15.05
C GLU A 86 -1.51 -20.33 -16.46
N ALA A 87 -0.91 -19.14 -16.59
CA ALA A 87 -0.62 -18.57 -17.90
C ALA A 87 0.38 -19.42 -18.69
N ARG A 88 1.37 -20.02 -18.02
CA ARG A 88 2.33 -20.96 -18.64
C ARG A 88 1.68 -22.27 -19.06
N LEU A 89 0.75 -22.80 -18.27
CA LEU A 89 -0.02 -24.00 -18.64
C LEU A 89 -0.87 -23.78 -19.91
N GLN A 90 -1.34 -22.55 -20.12
CA GLN A 90 -2.08 -22.15 -21.33
C GLN A 90 -1.19 -21.77 -22.51
N SER A 91 0.14 -21.70 -22.32
CA SER A 91 1.04 -21.25 -23.38
C SER A 91 1.15 -22.27 -24.53
N PRO A 92 1.33 -21.82 -25.79
CA PRO A 92 1.44 -22.72 -26.92
C PRO A 92 2.67 -23.64 -26.83
N THR A 93 2.50 -24.93 -27.09
CA THR A 93 3.59 -25.90 -27.13
C THR A 93 4.62 -25.56 -28.22
N GLY A 94 5.90 -25.75 -27.92
CA GLY A 94 7.00 -25.58 -28.89
C GLY A 94 7.62 -24.17 -28.93
N TYR A 95 7.23 -23.28 -28.02
CA TYR A 95 7.86 -21.97 -27.83
C TYR A 95 8.57 -21.89 -26.48
N VAL A 96 9.72 -21.21 -26.46
CA VAL A 96 10.34 -20.82 -25.19
C VAL A 96 9.70 -19.51 -24.74
N MET A 97 8.97 -19.54 -23.62
CA MET A 97 8.20 -18.42 -23.11
C MET A 97 8.98 -17.66 -22.03
N ILE A 98 9.38 -16.43 -22.33
CA ILE A 98 10.03 -15.51 -21.39
C ILE A 98 8.97 -14.57 -20.83
N PHE A 99 8.84 -14.51 -19.51
CA PHE A 99 7.93 -13.57 -18.85
C PHE A 99 8.38 -12.13 -19.11
N ALA A 100 7.45 -11.28 -19.54
CA ALA A 100 7.74 -9.89 -19.90
C ALA A 100 7.02 -8.88 -18.99
N ALA A 101 5.74 -9.10 -18.68
CA ALA A 101 4.98 -8.20 -17.82
C ALA A 101 3.70 -8.85 -17.25
N ARG A 102 3.24 -8.31 -16.12
CA ARG A 102 1.90 -8.55 -15.55
C ARG A 102 1.14 -7.23 -15.51
N ILE A 103 0.02 -7.14 -16.24
CA ILE A 103 -0.77 -5.93 -16.42
C ILE A 103 -2.15 -6.14 -15.80
N ARG A 104 -2.67 -5.14 -15.10
CA ARG A 104 -4.06 -5.14 -14.63
C ARG A 104 -4.97 -4.68 -15.76
N GLN A 105 -6.05 -5.42 -16.00
CA GLN A 105 -7.09 -4.95 -16.90
C GLN A 105 -7.80 -3.77 -16.23
N GLU A 106 -7.80 -2.62 -16.89
CA GLU A 106 -8.54 -1.45 -16.43
C GLU A 106 -10.04 -1.73 -16.62
N VAL A 107 -10.84 -1.32 -15.64
CA VAL A 107 -12.30 -1.38 -15.74
C VAL A 107 -12.74 -0.05 -16.36
N CYS A 108 -13.32 -0.08 -17.56
CA CYS A 108 -13.97 1.10 -18.11
C CYS A 108 -15.15 1.46 -17.21
N HIS A 109 -15.16 2.69 -16.69
CA HIS A 109 -16.35 3.26 -16.09
C HIS A 109 -17.08 4.02 -17.19
N GLU A 110 -18.33 3.65 -17.43
CA GLU A 110 -19.26 4.30 -18.35
C GLU A 110 -19.98 5.50 -17.71
#